data_AF-A0AAJ8M6K3-F1
#
_entry.id   AF-A0AAJ8M6K3-F1
#
_cell.length_a   1.000
_cell.length_b   1.000
_cell.length_c   1.000
_cell.angle_alpha   90.00
_cell.angle_beta   90.00
_cell.angle_gamma   90.00
#
_symmetry.space_group_name_H-M   'P 1'
#
loop_
_entity.id
_entity.type
_entity.pdbx_description
1 polymer ?
#
loop_
_entity_poly.entity_id
_entity_poly.type
_entity_poly.pdbx_seq_one_letter_code
_entity_poly.pdbx_strand_id
1 'polypeptide(L)' 'MNSKKSTILFITSPEAGQANCNLAVISALKARYGAEADIHLASYVDLRKRIPPDVRFHEIRGVSMTRGLMRRNGNDQGE' A
#
# COMPACT_ATOMS: atom_id res chain seq x y z
N MET A 1 -27.97 -6.21 -15.18
CA MET A 1 -27.45 -6.74 -13.90
C MET A 1 -26.38 -5.78 -13.40
N ASN A 2 -26.58 -5.18 -12.22
CA ASN A 2 -25.56 -4.33 -11.58
C ASN A 2 -24.49 -5.28 -11.01
N SER A 3 -23.54 -5.72 -11.84
CA SER A 3 -22.42 -6.54 -11.36
C SER A 3 -21.58 -5.68 -10.43
N LYS A 4 -21.76 -5.87 -9.12
CA LYS A 4 -21.05 -5.10 -8.10
C LYS A 4 -19.60 -5.53 -8.17
N LYS A 5 -18.68 -4.58 -8.42
CA LYS A 5 -17.25 -4.86 -8.45
C LYS A 5 -16.81 -5.52 -7.13
N SER A 6 -15.94 -6.52 -7.23
CA SER A 6 -15.32 -7.15 -6.07
C SER A 6 -14.28 -6.21 -5.47
N THR A 7 -14.44 -5.84 -4.20
CA THR A 7 -13.48 -4.97 -3.51
C THR A 7 -12.34 -5.80 -2.93
N ILE A 8 -11.09 -5.41 -3.21
CA ILE A 8 -9.88 -6.05 -2.69
C ILE A 8 -9.07 -5.03 -1.92
N LEU A 9 -8.76 -5.32 -0.66
CA LEU A 9 -7.89 -4.50 0.18
C LEU A 9 -6.51 -5.13 0.31
N PHE A 10 -5.48 -4.41 -0.13
CA PHE A 10 -4.08 -4.71 0.16
C PHE A 10 -3.63 -3.94 1.40
N ILE A 11 -2.86 -4.58 2.27
CA ILE A 11 -2.21 -3.94 3.41
C ILE A 11 -0.73 -4.24 3.31
N THR A 12 0.10 -3.20 3.22
CA THR A 12 1.56 -3.37 3.13
C THR A 12 2.28 -2.32 3.96
N SER A 13 3.46 -2.66 4.42
CA SER A 13 4.41 -1.71 5.00
C SER A 13 5.11 -0.88 3.89
N PRO A 14 5.73 0.27 4.20
CA PRO A 14 6.27 1.17 3.18
C PRO A 14 7.65 0.72 2.66
N GLU A 15 8.27 -0.29 3.29
CA GLU A 15 9.55 -0.85 2.88
C GLU A 15 9.52 -1.31 1.42
N ALA A 16 10.52 -0.87 0.65
CA ALA A 16 10.49 -0.94 -0.80
C ALA A 16 10.26 -2.36 -1.34
N GLY A 17 10.88 -3.38 -0.74
CA GLY A 17 10.73 -4.78 -1.15
C GLY A 17 9.28 -5.27 -1.03
N GLN A 18 8.68 -5.15 0.15
CA GLN A 18 7.30 -5.59 0.39
C GLN A 18 6.29 -4.77 -0.43
N ALA A 19 6.48 -3.46 -0.47
CA ALA A 19 5.61 -2.57 -1.23
C ALA A 19 5.67 -2.87 -2.74
N ASN A 20 6.84 -3.17 -3.30
CA ASN A 20 7.00 -3.49 -4.73
C ASN A 20 6.25 -4.77 -5.12
N CYS A 21 6.34 -5.83 -4.31
CA CYS A 21 5.60 -7.06 -4.56
C CYS A 21 4.09 -6.82 -4.61
N ASN A 22 3.56 -6.05 -3.65
CA ASN A 22 2.15 -5.69 -3.61
C ASN A 22 1.74 -4.85 -4.83
N LEU A 23 2.51 -3.83 -5.18
CA LEU A 23 2.24 -2.98 -6.35
C LEU A 23 2.29 -3.77 -7.66
N ALA A 24 3.20 -4.74 -7.79
CA ALA A 24 3.27 -5.63 -8.95
C ALA A 24 2.01 -6.49 -9.09
N VAL A 25 1.54 -7.09 -7.99
CA VAL A 25 0.30 -7.87 -7.96
C VAL A 25 -0.92 -7.00 -8.28
N ILE A 26 -1.01 -5.81 -7.67
CA ILE A 26 -2.07 -4.83 -7.96
C ILE A 26 -2.11 -4.49 -9.45
N SER A 27 -0.94 -4.22 -10.05
CA SER A 27 -0.82 -3.92 -11.47
C SER A 27 -1.34 -5.07 -12.34
N ALA A 28 -0.94 -6.31 -12.05
CA ALA A 28 -1.38 -7.49 -12.78
C ALA A 28 -2.90 -7.74 -12.65
N LEU A 29 -3.46 -7.58 -11.43
CA LEU A 29 -4.89 -7.72 -11.21
C LEU A 29 -5.70 -6.67 -11.97
N LYS A 30 -5.22 -5.43 -12.02
CA LYS A 30 -5.90 -4.37 -12.76
C LYS A 30 -5.85 -4.59 -14.26
N ALA A 31 -4.71 -5.02 -14.79
CA ALA A 31 -4.55 -5.33 -16.20
C ALA A 31 -5.54 -6.42 -16.66
N ARG A 32 -5.85 -7.38 -15.77
CA ARG A 32 -6.73 -8.51 -16.09
C ARG A 32 -8.20 -8.31 -15.70
N TYR A 33 -8.48 -7.61 -14.60
CA TYR A 33 -9.80 -7.57 -13.96
C TYR A 33 -10.26 -6.16 -13.56
N GLY A 34 -9.66 -5.07 -14.07
CA GLY A 34 -9.97 -3.70 -13.64
C GLY A 34 -11.44 -3.26 -13.81
N ALA A 35 -12.17 -3.87 -14.75
CA ALA A 35 -13.61 -3.65 -14.90
C ALA A 35 -14.45 -4.28 -13.76
N GLU A 36 -13.92 -5.33 -13.13
CA GLU A 36 -14.62 -6.20 -12.18
C GLU A 36 -14.10 -6.05 -10.75
N ALA A 37 -12.90 -5.49 -10.57
CA ALA A 37 -12.24 -5.30 -9.29
C ALA A 37 -12.12 -3.83 -8.91
N ASP A 38 -12.42 -3.52 -7.64
CA ASP A 38 -12.16 -2.24 -7.00
C ASP A 38 -11.01 -2.41 -6.00
N ILE A 39 -9.84 -1.82 -6.30
CA ILE A 39 -8.62 -2.08 -5.54
C ILE A 39 -8.31 -0.94 -4.58
N HIS A 40 -8.17 -1.32 -3.32
CA HIS A 40 -7.79 -0.45 -2.22
C HIS A 40 -6.39 -0.85 -1.71
N LEU A 41 -5.62 0.13 -1.25
CA LEU A 41 -4.30 -0.07 -0.65
C LEU A 41 -4.20 0.71 0.66
N ALA A 42 -3.92 0.02 1.76
CA ALA A 42 -3.63 0.63 3.05
C ALA A 42 -2.12 0.56 3.36
N SER A 43 -1.51 1.69 3.66
CA SER A 43 -0.10 1.78 4.06
C SER A 43 0.21 3.12 4.74
N TYR A 44 1.47 3.32 5.14
CA TYR A 44 1.96 4.59 5.67
C TYR A 44 2.11 5.62 4.55
N VAL A 45 2.04 6.91 4.91
CA VAL A 45 1.96 8.04 3.96
C VAL A 45 3.09 8.07 2.92
N ASP A 46 4.28 7.60 3.28
CA ASP A 46 5.47 7.58 2.41
C ASP A 46 5.25 6.79 1.11
N LEU A 47 4.34 5.80 1.15
CA LEU A 47 4.03 4.99 -0.01
C LEU A 47 3.08 5.70 -0.99
N ARG A 48 2.34 6.73 -0.56
CA ARG A 48 1.26 7.37 -1.34
C ARG A 48 1.70 7.83 -2.73
N LYS A 49 2.93 8.35 -2.84
CA LYS A 49 3.52 8.84 -4.10
C LYS A 49 3.81 7.75 -5.15
N ARG A 50 3.81 6.47 -4.75
CA ARG A 50 4.11 5.31 -5.61
C ARG A 50 2.85 4.58 -6.09
N ILE A 51 1.67 5.05 -5.66
CA ILE A 51 0.40 4.36 -5.89
C ILE A 51 -0.22 4.85 -7.19
N PRO A 52 -0.73 3.95 -8.06
CA PRO A 52 -1.49 4.34 -9.24
C PRO A 52 -2.73 5.19 -8.88
N PRO A 53 -3.12 6.19 -9.69
CA PRO A 53 -4.18 7.15 -9.36
C PRO A 53 -5.57 6.54 -9.18
N ASP A 54 -5.79 5.37 -9.76
CA ASP A 54 -7.02 4.58 -9.76
C ASP A 54 -7.06 3.50 -8.67
N VAL A 55 -6.07 3.49 -7.76
CA VAL A 55 -6.10 2.68 -6.54
C VAL A 55 -6.46 3.57 -5.36
N ARG A 56 -7.47 3.19 -4.59
CA ARG A 56 -7.89 3.98 -3.43
C ARG A 56 -6.92 3.77 -2.27
N PHE A 57 -6.23 4.83 -1.87
CA PHE A 57 -5.29 4.80 -0.75
C PHE A 57 -5.96 5.06 0.60
N HIS A 58 -5.62 4.25 1.61
CA HIS A 58 -6.00 4.41 3.00
C HIS A 58 -4.74 4.59 3.85
N GLU A 59 -4.60 5.74 4.49
CA GLU A 59 -3.43 6.01 5.32
C GLU A 59 -3.53 5.25 6.65
N ILE A 60 -2.48 4.49 6.98
CA ILE A 60 -2.25 3.92 8.30
C ILE A 60 -1.45 4.95 9.11
N ARG A 61 -2.10 5.52 10.13
CA ARG A 61 -1.47 6.45 11.07
C ARG A 61 -0.66 5.67 12.10
N GLY A 62 0.61 6.05 12.26
CA GLY A 62 1.51 5.44 13.23
C GLY A 62 2.95 5.41 12.74
N VAL A 63 3.80 4.68 13.45
CA VAL A 63 5.19 4.40 13.04
C VAL A 63 5.30 2.94 12.63
N SER A 64 6.03 2.67 11.54
CA SER A 64 6.36 1.28 11.20
C SER A 64 7.16 0.66 12.34
N MET A 65 7.06 -0.66 12.51
CA MET A 65 7.81 -1.38 13.55
C MET A 65 9.31 -1.11 13.42
N THR A 66 9.83 -1.11 12.19
CA THR A 66 11.22 -0.75 11.87
C THR A 66 11.59 0.62 12.41
N ARG A 67 10.78 1.65 12.13
CA ARG A 67 11.02 3.01 12.59
C ARG A 67 10.87 3.13 14.12
N GLY A 68 9.90 2.44 14.69
CA GLY A 68 9.71 2.35 16.14
C GLY A 68 10.93 1.73 16.85
N LEU A 69 11.49 0.66 16.29
CA LEU A 69 12.69 0.01 16.81
C LEU A 69 13.94 0.87 16.66
N MET A 70 14.14 1.53 15.51
CA MET A 70 15.27 2.45 15.30
C MET A 70 15.24 3.62 16.28
N ARG A 71 14.06 4.21 16.50
CA ARG A 71 13.85 5.27 17.51
C ARG A 71 14.16 4.78 18.92
N ARG A 72 13.65 3.61 19.30
CA ARG A 72 13.87 3.03 20.64
C ARG A 72 15.36 2.74 20.90
N ASN A 73 16.08 2.32 19.86
CA ASN A 73 17.49 1.95 19.97
C ASN A 73 18.45 3.15 19.77
N GLY A 74 17.93 4.38 19.64
CA GLY A 74 18.76 5.58 19.51
C GLY A 74 19.48 5.75 18.17
N ASN A 75 19.07 5.00 17.13
CA ASN A 75 19.66 5.04 15.79
C ASN A 75 18.97 6.06 14.85
N ASP A 76 18.22 7.02 15.37
CA ASP A 76 17.57 8.07 14.58
C ASP A 76 18.62 9.13 14.20
N GLN A 77 19.44 8.84 13.18
CA GLN A 77 20.12 9.87 12.40
C GLN A 77 19.32 10.10 11.10
N GLY A 78 18.50 11.13 11.06
CA GLY A 78 17.83 11.55 9.83
C GLY A 78 16.58 12.39 10.06
N GLU A 79 16.79 13.71 10.12
CA GLU A 79 15.81 14.73 9.73
C GLU A 79 15.37 14.58 8.27
#